data_AF-A0A964NL78-F1
#
_entry.id   AF-A0A964NL78-F1
#
_cell.length_a   1.000
_cell.length_b   1.000
_cell.length_c   1.000
_cell.angle_alpha   90.00
_cell.angle_beta   90.00
_cell.angle_gamma   90.00
#
_symmetry.space_group_name_H-M   'P 1'
#
loop_
_entity.id
_entity.type
_entity.pdbx_description
1 polymer ?
#
loop_
_entity_poly.entity_id
_entity_poly.type
_entity_poly.pdbx_seq_one_letter_code
_entity_poly.pdbx_strand_id
1 'polypeptide(L)'
;MHKKLLRTKAIVEHSNSGLKKCLTAFDLTLLGIGCAIGTGIFVLTGIAAATQSGPAVVLSFIIAGVASAFAALSYAELAASVGGSGSAYGYSYVAFGEFIAWVMGWILLLEYGVGAAAVANGWSGYFTSTLANFNIALPEVLTKAPMMGGLINLPAFAIIWALTILLMIGVKESARFNNIIVVIKLSTIAIFIVLASMHLN
;
A
#
# COMPACT_ATOMS: atom_id res chain seq x y z
N MET A 1 -6.10 -38.60 -1.65
CA MET A 1 -6.44 -37.22 -2.02
C MET A 1 -6.08 -36.20 -0.93
N HIS A 2 -6.39 -36.44 0.35
CA HIS A 2 -6.06 -35.53 1.45
C HIS A 2 -4.57 -35.20 1.65
N LYS A 3 -3.63 -36.15 1.44
CA LYS A 3 -2.19 -35.88 1.60
C LYS A 3 -1.62 -34.82 0.63
N LYS A 4 -2.29 -34.53 -0.49
CA LYS A 4 -1.87 -33.46 -1.42
C LYS A 4 -2.27 -32.07 -0.92
N LEU A 5 -3.34 -31.95 -0.12
CA LEU A 5 -3.85 -30.67 0.37
C LEU A 5 -3.01 -30.07 1.50
N LEU A 6 -2.26 -30.90 2.23
CA LEU A 6 -1.40 -30.49 3.35
C LEU A 6 0.09 -30.48 2.99
N ARG A 7 0.43 -30.53 1.70
CA ARG A 7 1.82 -30.56 1.27
C ARG A 7 2.47 -29.20 1.54
N THR A 8 3.58 -29.20 2.26
CA THR A 8 4.45 -28.04 2.43
C THR A 8 5.55 -28.04 1.38
N LYS A 9 6.06 -26.86 1.04
CA LYS A 9 7.22 -26.68 0.17
C LYS A 9 8.12 -25.65 0.83
N ALA A 10 9.41 -25.98 0.92
CA ALA A 10 10.41 -25.00 1.35
C ALA A 10 10.53 -23.89 0.29
N ILE A 11 10.73 -22.67 0.75
CA ILE A 11 11.12 -21.56 -0.13
C ILE A 11 12.60 -21.75 -0.43
N VAL A 12 12.92 -22.14 -1.67
CA VAL A 12 14.32 -22.29 -2.09
C VAL A 12 14.84 -20.90 -2.43
N GLU A 13 15.91 -20.46 -1.77
CA GLU A 13 16.62 -19.25 -2.18
C GLU A 13 17.08 -19.43 -3.64
N HIS A 14 16.60 -18.58 -4.54
CA HIS A 14 17.06 -18.55 -5.92
C HIS A 14 18.52 -18.05 -5.95
N SER A 15 19.48 -18.96 -5.76
CA SER A 15 20.92 -18.64 -5.76
C SER A 15 21.43 -18.12 -7.12
N ASN A 16 20.64 -18.27 -8.18
CA ASN A 16 21.01 -17.94 -9.56
C ASN A 16 20.05 -16.90 -10.21
N SER A 17 19.55 -15.94 -9.43
CA SER A 17 18.60 -14.92 -9.93
C SER A 17 19.22 -13.86 -10.84
N GLY A 18 20.55 -13.79 -10.95
CA GLY A 18 21.26 -12.75 -11.70
C GLY A 18 21.16 -11.33 -11.09
N LEU A 19 20.46 -11.18 -9.95
CA LEU A 19 20.25 -9.92 -9.25
C LEU A 19 21.38 -9.67 -8.24
N LYS A 20 21.93 -8.46 -8.26
CA LYS A 20 22.92 -8.04 -7.25
C LYS A 20 22.19 -7.70 -5.94
N LYS A 21 22.71 -8.19 -4.81
CA LYS A 21 22.29 -7.75 -3.47
C LYS A 21 22.81 -6.33 -3.23
N CYS A 22 22.00 -5.32 -3.56
CA CYS A 22 22.37 -3.89 -3.46
C CYS A 22 21.55 -3.09 -2.44
N LEU A 23 20.55 -3.71 -1.82
CA LEU A 23 19.68 -3.09 -0.81
C LEU A 23 20.30 -3.19 0.58
N THR A 24 20.39 -2.06 1.28
CA THR A 24 20.78 -2.00 2.68
C THR A 24 19.57 -2.07 3.62
N ALA A 25 19.79 -2.28 4.92
CA ALA A 25 18.72 -2.27 5.92
C ALA A 25 17.90 -0.97 5.87
N PHE A 26 18.58 0.17 5.69
CA PHE A 26 17.94 1.48 5.58
C PHE A 26 17.05 1.59 4.33
N ASP A 27 17.52 1.10 3.17
CA ASP A 27 16.72 1.07 1.95
C ASP A 27 15.46 0.22 2.10
N LEU A 28 15.57 -0.92 2.79
CA LEU A 28 14.43 -1.79 3.10
C LEU A 28 13.45 -1.14 4.08
N THR A 29 13.96 -0.37 5.06
CA THR A 29 13.09 0.36 6.00
C THR A 29 12.31 1.45 5.27
N LEU A 30 12.98 2.23 4.43
CA LEU A 30 12.34 3.26 3.61
C LEU A 30 11.35 2.66 2.60
N LEU A 31 11.66 1.52 1.99
CA LEU A 31 10.72 0.77 1.16
C LEU A 31 9.44 0.43 1.94
N GLY A 32 9.57 -0.11 3.16
CA GLY A 32 8.44 -0.42 4.02
C GLY A 32 7.58 0.81 4.36
N ILE A 33 8.21 1.90 4.79
CA ILE A 33 7.53 3.17 5.08
C ILE A 33 6.82 3.71 3.82
N GLY A 34 7.48 3.63 2.67
CA GLY A 34 6.94 4.10 1.39
C GLY A 34 5.69 3.36 0.93
N CYS A 35 5.63 2.05 1.20
CA CYS A 35 4.47 1.20 0.94
C CYS A 35 3.33 1.43 1.94
N ALA A 36 3.65 1.72 3.21
CA ALA A 36 2.64 1.97 4.24
C ALA A 36 1.98 3.35 4.11
N ILE A 37 2.74 4.39 3.73
CA ILE A 37 2.25 5.75 3.59
C ILE A 37 1.61 5.96 2.22
N GLY A 38 0.30 6.16 2.22
CA GLY A 38 -0.49 6.46 1.03
C GLY A 38 -1.86 7.04 1.35
N THR A 39 -2.84 6.70 0.54
CA THR A 39 -4.22 7.22 0.61
C THR A 39 -4.88 7.10 1.99
N GLY A 40 -4.47 6.12 2.83
CA GLY A 40 -4.99 5.95 4.19
C GLY A 40 -4.81 7.20 5.07
N ILE A 41 -3.57 7.70 5.20
CA ILE A 41 -3.29 8.87 6.03
C ILE A 41 -3.74 10.17 5.35
N PHE A 42 -3.59 10.26 4.02
CA PHE A 42 -3.86 11.49 3.28
C PHE A 42 -5.37 11.74 3.04
N VAL A 43 -6.18 10.70 2.85
CA VAL A 43 -7.61 10.83 2.51
C VAL A 43 -8.51 10.24 3.59
N LEU A 44 -8.33 8.95 3.90
CA LEU A 44 -9.28 8.23 4.77
C LEU A 44 -9.29 8.75 6.19
N THR A 45 -8.18 9.31 6.67
CA THR A 45 -8.07 9.90 8.01
C THR A 45 -9.06 11.05 8.19
N GLY A 46 -9.19 11.93 7.18
CA GLY A 46 -10.14 13.04 7.22
C GLY A 46 -11.59 12.56 7.22
N ILE A 47 -11.90 11.56 6.40
CA ILE A 47 -13.25 10.96 6.34
C ILE A 47 -13.60 10.29 7.67
N ALA A 48 -12.70 9.47 8.22
CA ALA A 48 -12.90 8.79 9.49
C ALA A 48 -13.08 9.76 10.67
N ALA A 49 -12.30 10.85 10.69
CA ALA A 49 -12.46 11.91 11.67
C ALA A 49 -13.83 12.61 11.51
N ALA A 50 -14.26 12.89 10.28
CA ALA A 50 -15.51 13.62 10.03
C ALA A 50 -16.78 12.79 10.30
N THR A 51 -16.79 11.49 9.97
CA THR A 51 -18.02 10.69 9.99
C THR A 51 -18.09 9.64 11.09
N GLN A 52 -16.95 9.14 11.59
CA GLN A 52 -16.91 8.00 12.50
C GLN A 52 -16.49 8.36 13.92
N SER A 53 -15.32 8.98 14.08
CA SER A 53 -14.64 9.05 15.39
C SER A 53 -14.40 10.46 15.91
N GLY A 54 -14.59 11.50 15.10
CA GLY A 54 -14.34 12.87 15.54
C GLY A 54 -12.88 13.06 16.03
N PRO A 55 -12.67 13.88 17.08
CA PRO A 55 -11.35 14.03 17.71
C PRO A 55 -10.79 12.72 18.29
N ALA A 56 -11.65 11.73 18.58
CA ALA A 56 -11.23 10.43 19.10
C ALA A 56 -10.61 9.51 18.04
N VAL A 57 -10.49 9.95 16.78
CA VAL A 57 -9.79 9.21 15.71
C VAL A 57 -8.37 8.81 16.11
N VAL A 58 -7.72 9.59 16.97
CA VAL A 58 -6.39 9.26 17.52
C VAL A 58 -6.40 7.94 18.28
N LEU A 59 -7.45 7.67 19.07
CA LEU A 59 -7.58 6.40 19.80
C LEU A 59 -7.74 5.22 18.84
N SER A 60 -8.51 5.38 17.76
CA SER A 60 -8.64 4.38 16.71
C SER A 60 -7.29 4.07 16.05
N PHE A 61 -6.48 5.09 15.78
CA PHE A 61 -5.13 4.90 15.23
C PHE A 61 -4.16 4.24 16.21
N ILE A 62 -4.25 4.54 17.51
CA ILE A 62 -3.41 3.87 18.52
C ILE A 62 -3.73 2.38 18.56
N ILE A 63 -5.01 2.01 18.62
CA ILE A 63 -5.43 0.60 18.67
C ILE A 63 -5.02 -0.13 17.39
N ALA A 64 -5.27 0.47 16.21
CA ALA A 64 -4.87 -0.10 14.93
C ALA A 64 -3.32 -0.21 14.81
N GLY A 65 -2.59 0.77 15.33
CA GLY A 65 -1.13 0.78 15.38
C GLY A 65 -0.57 -0.35 16.23
N VAL A 66 -1.12 -0.58 17.42
CA VAL A 66 -0.70 -1.68 18.30
C VAL A 66 -1.00 -3.04 17.66
N ALA A 67 -2.20 -3.21 17.08
CA ALA A 67 -2.58 -4.45 16.40
C ALA A 67 -1.66 -4.75 15.20
N SER A 68 -1.37 -3.74 14.38
CA SER A 68 -0.45 -3.87 13.24
C SER A 68 1.00 -4.09 13.66
N ALA A 69 1.45 -3.54 14.81
CA ALA A 69 2.78 -3.79 15.35
C ALA A 69 2.98 -5.26 15.74
N PHE A 70 2.00 -5.88 16.41
CA PHE A 70 2.07 -7.32 16.70
C PHE A 70 2.11 -8.17 15.43
N ALA A 71 1.29 -7.83 14.43
CA ALA A 71 1.36 -8.51 13.13
C ALA A 71 2.74 -8.33 12.48
N ALA A 72 3.30 -7.12 12.48
CA ALA A 72 4.61 -6.83 11.90
C ALA A 72 5.75 -7.60 12.59
N LEU A 73 5.71 -7.76 13.92
CA LEU A 73 6.68 -8.56 14.67
C LEU A 73 6.62 -10.05 14.27
N SER A 74 5.41 -10.62 14.15
CA SER A 74 5.26 -12.00 13.67
C SER A 74 5.77 -12.17 12.23
N TYR A 75 5.55 -11.18 11.36
CA TYR A 75 6.10 -11.20 10.00
C TYR A 75 7.63 -11.05 9.98
N ALA A 76 8.21 -10.28 10.90
CA ALA A 76 9.66 -10.14 11.02
C ALA A 76 10.32 -11.47 11.44
N GLU A 77 9.70 -12.20 12.38
CA GLU A 77 10.16 -13.54 12.78
C GLU A 77 10.06 -14.55 11.62
N LEU A 78 8.96 -14.54 10.88
CA LEU A 78 8.77 -15.42 9.70
C LEU A 78 9.76 -15.07 8.58
N ALA A 79 10.01 -13.78 8.32
CA ALA A 79 10.97 -13.35 7.32
C ALA A 79 12.41 -13.78 7.68
N ALA A 80 12.77 -13.71 8.97
CA ALA A 80 14.09 -14.12 9.45
C ALA A 80 14.28 -15.65 9.48
N SER A 81 13.23 -16.41 9.79
CA SER A 81 13.30 -17.87 9.93
C SER A 81 13.14 -18.63 8.60
N VAL A 82 12.23 -18.21 7.74
CA VAL A 82 11.95 -18.90 6.46
C VAL A 82 12.93 -18.45 5.38
N GLY A 83 13.32 -17.17 5.36
CA GLY A 83 14.20 -16.61 4.34
C GLY A 83 13.60 -16.63 2.91
N GLY A 84 14.37 -16.14 1.95
CA GLY A 84 13.96 -16.07 0.54
C GLY A 84 12.98 -14.93 0.20
N SER A 85 12.62 -14.82 -1.08
CA SER A 85 11.66 -13.81 -1.57
C SER A 85 10.23 -14.34 -1.46
N GLY A 86 9.48 -13.89 -0.46
CA GLY A 86 8.09 -14.28 -0.25
C GLY A 86 7.33 -13.34 0.68
N SER A 87 6.00 -13.48 0.70
CA SER A 87 5.08 -12.79 1.63
C SER A 87 4.16 -13.85 2.28
N ALA A 88 3.01 -13.45 2.83
CA ALA A 88 2.07 -14.30 3.56
C ALA A 88 1.73 -15.63 2.86
N TYR A 89 1.60 -15.62 1.52
CA TYR A 89 1.40 -16.83 0.72
C TYR A 89 2.53 -17.85 0.89
N GLY A 90 3.79 -17.40 0.79
CA GLY A 90 4.95 -18.28 0.95
C GLY A 90 5.06 -18.80 2.38
N TYR A 91 4.89 -17.92 3.37
CA TYR A 91 4.96 -18.30 4.78
C TYR A 91 3.86 -19.29 5.17
N SER A 92 2.63 -19.10 4.69
CA SER A 92 1.54 -20.06 4.92
C SER A 92 1.76 -21.40 4.21
N TYR A 93 2.43 -21.41 3.06
CA TYR A 93 2.80 -22.66 2.38
C TYR A 93 3.81 -23.48 3.19
N VAL A 94 4.77 -22.81 3.84
CA VAL A 94 5.75 -23.45 4.71
C VAL A 94 5.11 -23.91 6.02
N ALA A 95 4.30 -23.07 6.66
CA ALA A 95 3.75 -23.34 7.99
C ALA A 95 2.54 -24.29 7.99
N PHE A 96 1.60 -24.12 7.05
CA PHE A 96 0.28 -24.78 7.09
C PHE A 96 -0.01 -25.67 5.87
N GLY A 97 0.79 -25.57 4.81
CA GLY A 97 0.67 -26.38 3.60
C GLY A 97 -0.29 -25.82 2.54
N GLU A 98 -0.45 -26.59 1.48
CA GLU A 98 -1.01 -26.17 0.18
C GLU A 98 -2.42 -25.54 0.25
N PHE A 99 -3.34 -26.10 1.05
CA PHE A 99 -4.72 -25.60 1.11
C PHE A 99 -4.81 -24.20 1.73
N ILE A 100 -4.19 -23.99 2.90
CA ILE A 100 -4.20 -22.68 3.56
C ILE A 100 -3.43 -21.66 2.72
N ALA A 101 -2.30 -22.05 2.13
CA ALA A 101 -1.58 -21.18 1.21
C ALA A 101 -2.41 -20.79 -0.01
N TRP A 102 -3.17 -21.73 -0.59
CA TRP A 102 -4.07 -21.44 -1.70
C TRP A 102 -5.17 -20.43 -1.31
N VAL A 103 -5.78 -20.59 -0.13
CA VAL A 103 -6.75 -19.62 0.41
C VAL A 103 -6.08 -18.25 0.58
N MET A 104 -4.89 -18.20 1.18
CA MET A 104 -4.13 -16.96 1.36
C MET A 104 -3.78 -16.30 0.02
N GLY A 105 -3.49 -17.08 -1.02
CA GLY A 105 -3.23 -16.57 -2.38
C GLY A 105 -4.43 -15.81 -2.94
N TRP A 106 -5.64 -16.37 -2.81
CA TRP A 106 -6.87 -15.69 -3.24
C TRP A 106 -7.17 -14.44 -2.42
N ILE A 107 -6.95 -14.49 -1.11
CA ILE A 107 -7.12 -13.32 -0.24
C ILE A 107 -6.18 -12.20 -0.67
N LEU A 108 -4.89 -12.49 -0.86
CA LEU A 108 -3.90 -11.49 -1.27
C LEU A 108 -4.20 -10.91 -2.66
N LEU A 109 -4.64 -11.72 -3.63
CA LEU A 109 -5.03 -11.21 -4.95
C LEU A 109 -6.17 -10.20 -4.86
N LEU A 110 -7.19 -10.50 -4.07
CA LEU A 110 -8.32 -9.59 -3.83
C LEU A 110 -7.87 -8.35 -3.05
N GLU A 111 -7.06 -8.52 -2.00
CA GLU A 111 -6.55 -7.44 -1.17
C GLU A 111 -5.72 -6.44 -2.00
N TYR A 112 -4.76 -6.93 -2.80
CA TYR A 112 -3.96 -6.06 -3.65
C TYR A 112 -4.79 -5.40 -4.75
N GLY A 113 -5.78 -6.09 -5.33
CA GLY A 113 -6.68 -5.52 -6.33
C GLY A 113 -7.53 -4.38 -5.77
N VAL A 114 -8.20 -4.62 -4.64
CA VAL A 114 -9.02 -3.61 -3.95
C VAL A 114 -8.15 -2.48 -3.41
N GLY A 115 -6.97 -2.80 -2.86
CA GLY A 115 -5.99 -1.84 -2.38
C GLY A 115 -5.50 -0.89 -3.47
N ALA A 116 -5.13 -1.42 -4.65
CA ALA A 116 -4.72 -0.61 -5.79
C ALA A 116 -5.84 0.34 -6.26
N ALA A 117 -7.09 -0.16 -6.32
CA ALA A 117 -8.25 0.67 -6.65
C ALA A 117 -8.49 1.76 -5.61
N ALA A 118 -8.39 1.45 -4.30
CA ALA A 118 -8.54 2.44 -3.24
C ALA A 118 -7.47 3.53 -3.31
N VAL A 119 -6.21 3.15 -3.56
CA VAL A 119 -5.10 4.11 -3.72
C VAL A 119 -5.32 5.02 -4.93
N ALA A 120 -5.71 4.45 -6.08
CA ALA A 120 -5.99 5.21 -7.30
C ALA A 120 -7.14 6.21 -7.13
N ASN A 121 -8.20 5.84 -6.40
CA ASN A 121 -9.31 6.75 -6.08
C ASN A 121 -8.85 7.92 -5.20
N GLY A 122 -8.03 7.65 -4.18
CA GLY A 122 -7.45 8.71 -3.36
C GLY A 122 -6.57 9.67 -4.15
N TRP A 123 -5.73 9.13 -5.04
CA TRP A 123 -4.90 9.93 -5.94
C TRP A 123 -5.75 10.79 -6.88
N SER A 124 -6.83 10.22 -7.45
CA SER A 124 -7.76 10.95 -8.32
C SER A 124 -8.34 12.18 -7.62
N GLY A 125 -8.76 12.06 -6.36
CA GLY A 125 -9.28 13.20 -5.59
C GLY A 125 -8.27 14.34 -5.44
N TYR A 126 -6.99 14.03 -5.17
CA TYR A 126 -5.93 15.03 -5.15
C TYR A 126 -5.66 15.64 -6.53
N PHE A 127 -5.66 14.81 -7.57
CA PHE A 127 -5.44 15.24 -8.94
C PHE A 127 -6.53 16.23 -9.39
N THR A 128 -7.80 15.90 -9.18
CA THR A 128 -8.92 16.78 -9.55
C THR A 128 -8.92 18.08 -8.75
N SER A 129 -8.59 18.01 -7.45
CA SER A 129 -8.48 19.22 -6.60
C SER A 129 -7.33 20.12 -7.05
N THR A 130 -6.21 19.53 -7.46
CA THR A 130 -5.05 20.27 -7.98
C THR A 130 -5.40 20.94 -9.31
N LEU A 131 -6.06 20.24 -10.23
CA LEU A 131 -6.55 20.81 -11.49
C LEU A 131 -7.53 21.98 -11.25
N ALA A 132 -8.42 21.84 -10.27
CA ALA A 132 -9.35 22.90 -9.89
C ALA A 132 -8.63 24.16 -9.41
N ASN A 133 -7.52 24.02 -8.66
CA ASN A 133 -6.67 25.16 -8.27
C ASN A 133 -6.03 25.87 -9.47
N PHE A 134 -5.87 25.20 -10.61
CA PHE A 134 -5.46 25.79 -11.89
C PHE A 134 -6.63 26.27 -12.76
N ASN A 135 -7.85 26.36 -12.21
CA ASN A 135 -9.10 26.68 -12.92
C ASN A 135 -9.49 25.67 -14.02
N ILE A 136 -8.98 24.43 -13.95
CA ILE A 136 -9.35 23.34 -14.84
C ILE A 136 -10.35 22.44 -14.08
N ALA A 137 -11.65 22.66 -14.30
CA ALA A 137 -12.68 21.82 -13.69
C ALA A 137 -13.04 20.65 -14.62
N LEU A 138 -12.80 19.42 -14.15
CA LEU A 138 -13.26 18.22 -14.85
C LEU A 138 -14.74 17.95 -14.51
N PRO A 139 -15.57 17.55 -15.49
CA PRO A 139 -16.97 17.22 -15.24
C PRO A 139 -17.13 16.12 -14.19
N GLU A 140 -18.10 16.26 -13.29
CA GLU A 140 -18.35 15.27 -12.22
C GLU A 140 -18.67 13.87 -12.77
N VAL A 141 -19.27 13.81 -13.95
CA VAL A 141 -19.56 12.57 -14.68
C VAL A 141 -18.29 11.74 -14.93
N LEU A 142 -17.13 12.39 -15.07
CA LEU A 142 -15.83 11.74 -15.36
C LEU A 142 -14.92 11.62 -14.13
N THR A 143 -15.32 12.12 -12.96
CA THR A 143 -14.49 12.09 -11.76
C THR A 143 -15.10 11.28 -10.62
N LYS A 144 -16.41 11.01 -10.68
CA LYS A 144 -17.15 10.25 -9.67
C LYS A 144 -17.63 8.91 -10.21
N ALA A 145 -17.75 7.92 -9.33
CA ALA A 145 -18.35 6.63 -9.62
C ALA A 145 -19.89 6.73 -9.75
N PRO A 146 -20.58 5.74 -10.36
CA PRO A 146 -22.04 5.70 -10.46
C PRO A 146 -22.79 5.89 -9.14
N MET A 147 -22.30 5.26 -8.07
CA MET A 147 -22.90 5.40 -6.74
C MET A 147 -22.81 6.82 -6.16
N MET A 148 -21.94 7.66 -6.72
CA MET A 148 -21.70 9.05 -6.31
C MET A 148 -22.24 10.05 -7.36
N GLY A 149 -23.09 9.61 -8.30
CA GLY A 149 -23.71 10.45 -9.32
C GLY A 149 -22.87 10.70 -10.58
N GLY A 150 -21.70 10.06 -10.71
CA GLY A 150 -20.89 10.11 -11.93
C GLY A 150 -21.09 8.90 -12.83
N LEU A 151 -20.29 8.75 -13.88
CA LEU A 151 -20.27 7.55 -14.73
C LEU A 151 -19.05 6.68 -14.43
N ILE A 152 -17.88 7.31 -14.33
CA ILE A 152 -16.59 6.64 -14.10
C ILE A 152 -15.61 7.62 -13.46
N ASN A 153 -14.74 7.13 -12.58
CA ASN A 153 -13.58 7.89 -12.10
C ASN A 153 -12.44 7.78 -13.13
N LEU A 154 -12.46 8.64 -14.15
CA LEU A 154 -11.52 8.61 -15.27
C LEU A 154 -10.06 8.83 -14.84
N PRO A 155 -9.72 9.77 -13.94
CA PRO A 155 -8.33 9.90 -13.48
C PRO A 155 -7.82 8.67 -12.73
N ALA A 156 -8.66 8.04 -11.90
CA ALA A 156 -8.29 6.79 -11.21
C ALA A 156 -8.06 5.64 -12.20
N PHE A 157 -8.91 5.52 -13.23
CA PHE A 157 -8.72 4.56 -14.30
C PHE A 157 -7.43 4.82 -15.08
N ALA A 158 -7.17 6.08 -15.44
CA ALA A 158 -6.00 6.48 -16.21
C ALA A 158 -4.69 6.19 -15.47
N ILE A 159 -4.60 6.47 -14.16
CA ILE A 159 -3.38 6.22 -13.38
C ILE A 159 -3.10 4.71 -13.24
N ILE A 160 -4.13 3.88 -13.07
CA ILE A 160 -3.96 2.41 -13.03
C ILE A 160 -3.38 1.92 -14.36
N TRP A 161 -3.93 2.36 -15.49
CA TRP A 161 -3.43 1.99 -16.81
C TRP A 161 -2.01 2.49 -17.05
N ALA A 162 -1.72 3.74 -16.69
CA ALA A 162 -0.38 4.31 -16.83
C ALA A 162 0.66 3.52 -16.02
N LEU A 163 0.35 3.18 -14.77
CA LEU A 163 1.22 2.36 -13.93
C LEU A 163 1.34 0.94 -14.46
N THR A 164 0.27 0.36 -15.00
CA THR A 164 0.30 -0.97 -15.61
C THR A 164 1.23 -1.00 -16.83
N ILE A 165 1.13 -0.01 -17.72
CA ILE A 165 2.03 0.13 -18.88
C ILE A 165 3.48 0.31 -18.43
N LEU A 166 3.70 1.16 -17.44
CA LEU A 166 5.03 1.38 -16.87
C LEU A 166 5.62 0.09 -16.26
N LEU A 167 4.81 -0.73 -15.59
CA LEU A 167 5.22 -2.04 -15.09
C LEU A 167 5.50 -3.04 -16.23
N MET A 168 4.73 -3.02 -17.32
CA MET A 168 4.96 -3.87 -18.49
C MET A 168 6.26 -3.52 -19.23
N ILE A 169 6.61 -2.23 -19.33
CA ILE A 169 7.87 -1.77 -19.93
C ILE A 169 9.08 -2.20 -19.07
N GLY A 170 8.86 -2.35 -17.77
CA GLY A 170 9.88 -2.78 -16.81
C GLY A 170 10.62 -1.59 -16.21
N VAL A 171 10.48 -1.42 -14.90
CA VAL A 171 11.16 -0.38 -14.14
C VAL A 171 12.50 -0.94 -13.66
N LYS A 172 13.60 -0.55 -14.32
CA LYS A 172 14.94 -1.10 -14.05
C LYS A 172 15.82 -0.29 -13.09
N GLU A 173 15.27 0.74 -12.43
CA GLU A 173 15.97 1.64 -11.51
C GLU A 173 15.00 2.06 -10.40
N SER A 174 15.34 2.36 -9.14
CA SER A 174 16.57 2.33 -8.35
C SER A 174 16.09 2.46 -6.89
N ALA A 175 16.65 1.72 -5.92
CA ALA A 175 16.33 1.92 -4.50
C ALA A 175 16.47 3.40 -4.07
N ARG A 176 17.38 4.15 -4.69
CA ARG A 176 17.57 5.59 -4.49
C ARG A 176 16.34 6.42 -4.86
N PHE A 177 15.67 6.10 -5.97
CA PHE A 177 14.46 6.82 -6.40
C PHE A 177 13.32 6.60 -5.40
N ASN A 178 13.16 5.36 -4.92
CA ASN A 178 12.22 5.06 -3.85
C ASN A 178 12.53 5.89 -2.59
N ASN A 179 13.79 5.92 -2.14
CA ASN A 179 14.18 6.68 -0.95
C ASN A 179 13.83 8.16 -1.06
N ILE A 180 14.07 8.79 -2.23
CA ILE A 180 13.72 10.19 -2.48
C ILE A 180 12.21 10.41 -2.35
N ILE A 181 11.39 9.56 -2.97
CA ILE A 181 9.92 9.68 -2.89
C ILE A 181 9.44 9.58 -1.44
N VAL A 182 9.99 8.66 -0.67
CA VAL A 182 9.59 8.46 0.73
C VAL A 182 9.95 9.66 1.58
N VAL A 183 11.15 10.23 1.38
CA VAL A 183 11.54 11.47 2.06
C VAL A 183 10.57 12.61 1.72
N ILE A 184 10.18 12.79 0.46
CA ILE A 184 9.20 13.81 0.06
C ILE A 184 7.85 13.60 0.76
N LYS A 185 7.36 12.35 0.81
CA LYS A 185 6.11 12.01 1.51
C LYS A 185 6.19 12.37 3.00
N LEU A 186 7.28 12.01 3.67
CA LEU A 186 7.48 12.30 5.10
C LEU A 186 7.61 13.81 5.35
N SER A 187 8.34 14.54 4.51
CA SER A 187 8.46 16.00 4.61
C SER A 187 7.10 16.68 4.47
N THR A 188 6.24 16.20 3.56
CA THR A 188 4.88 16.74 3.38
C THR A 188 4.06 16.58 4.66
N ILE A 189 4.13 15.42 5.31
CA ILE A 189 3.45 15.17 6.59
C ILE A 189 4.02 16.06 7.70
N ALA A 190 5.35 16.18 7.78
CA ALA A 190 6.00 17.03 8.79
C ALA A 190 5.61 18.50 8.65
N ILE A 191 5.61 19.03 7.41
CA ILE A 191 5.18 20.40 7.12
C ILE A 191 3.72 20.59 7.52
N PHE A 192 2.85 19.63 7.18
CA PHE A 192 1.44 19.68 7.58
C PHE A 192 1.27 19.74 9.10
N ILE A 193 1.98 18.90 9.85
CA ILE A 193 1.92 18.89 11.33
C ILE A 193 2.36 20.23 11.92
N VAL A 194 3.47 20.80 11.44
CA VAL A 194 3.97 22.09 11.92
C VAL A 194 2.95 23.20 11.66
N LEU A 195 2.45 23.31 10.43
CA LEU A 195 1.47 24.35 10.07
C LEU A 195 0.14 24.18 10.81
N ALA A 196 -0.31 22.94 10.99
CA ALA A 196 -1.53 22.64 11.73
C ALA A 196 -1.39 22.96 13.23
N SER A 197 -0.23 22.66 13.84
CA SER A 197 0.01 22.98 15.25
C SER A 197 -0.03 24.48 15.55
N MET A 198 0.32 25.33 14.58
CA MET A 198 0.21 26.79 14.71
C MET A 198 -1.23 27.29 14.69
N HIS A 199 -2.18 26.51 14.18
CA HIS A 199 -3.60 26.85 14.10
C HIS A 199 -4.44 26.23 15.24
N LEU A 200 -3.85 25.35 16.05
CA LEU A 200 -4.49 24.83 17.26
C LEU A 200 -4.34 25.86 18.38
N ASN A 201 -5.42 26.60 18.65
CA ASN A 201 -5.55 27.51 19.80
C ASN A 201 -5.82 26.72 21.09
#